data_AF-A0A484N098-F1
#
_entry.id   AF-A0A484N098-F1
#
_cell.length_a   1.000
_cell.length_b   1.000
_cell.length_c   1.000
_cell.angle_alpha   90.00
_cell.angle_beta   90.00
_cell.angle_gamma   90.00
#
_symmetry.space_group_name_H-M   'P 1'
#
loop_
_entity.id
_entity.type
_entity.pdbx_description
1 polymer ?
#
loop_
_entity_poly.entity_id
_entity_poly.type
_entity_poly.pdbx_seq_one_letter_code
_entity_poly.pdbx_strand_id
1 'polypeptide(L)'
;MKKVGDKLIPKTEDEFDAEDIKKVENYAKAINMLYCAVNPDDYRKISCCSTAKEMWDKLEVTYEGTDQVREAKVDFLCNTPTA
;
A
#
# COMPACT_ATOMS: atom_id res chain seq x y z
N MET A 1 -17.47 -6.74 0.36
CA MET A 1 -17.68 -6.41 1.81
C MET A 1 -19.13 -6.01 2.03
N LYS A 2 -19.78 -6.43 3.13
CA LYS A 2 -21.13 -5.97 3.47
C LYS A 2 -21.04 -4.85 4.50
N LYS A 3 -21.80 -3.78 4.27
CA LYS A 3 -22.02 -2.72 5.26
C LYS A 3 -23.31 -3.04 6.01
N VAL A 4 -23.20 -3.34 7.29
CA VAL A 4 -24.33 -3.27 8.23
C VAL A 4 -23.96 -2.22 9.27
N GLY A 5 -24.55 -1.04 9.17
CA GLY A 5 -24.07 0.16 9.88
C GLY A 5 -22.65 0.60 9.47
N ASP A 6 -21.89 1.17 10.41
CA ASP A 6 -20.49 1.63 10.23
C ASP A 6 -19.44 0.51 10.28
N LYS A 7 -19.85 -0.74 10.46
CA LYS A 7 -18.91 -1.87 10.59
C LYS A 7 -18.76 -2.60 9.26
N LEU A 8 -17.53 -2.62 8.73
CA LEU A 8 -17.17 -3.42 7.56
C LEU A 8 -17.06 -4.89 7.98
N ILE A 9 -18.00 -5.70 7.52
CA ILE A 9 -17.96 -7.15 7.74
C ILE A 9 -17.36 -7.82 6.49
N PRO A 10 -16.35 -8.70 6.63
CA PRO A 10 -15.90 -9.55 5.54
C PRO A 10 -17.11 -10.34 5.02
N LYS A 11 -17.42 -10.19 3.71
CA LYS A 11 -18.40 -11.09 3.07
C LYS A 11 -17.79 -12.48 3.09
N THR A 12 -18.57 -13.50 3.44
CA THR A 12 -18.22 -14.91 3.22
C THR A 12 -18.25 -15.21 1.71
N GLU A 13 -17.41 -16.15 1.24
CA GLU A 13 -17.24 -16.51 -0.18
C GLU A 13 -18.58 -16.80 -0.91
N ASP A 14 -19.58 -17.31 -0.18
CA ASP A 14 -20.94 -17.63 -0.65
C ASP A 14 -21.81 -16.39 -0.98
N GLU A 15 -21.41 -15.19 -0.51
CA GLU A 15 -22.15 -13.92 -0.72
C GLU A 15 -21.44 -12.97 -1.69
N PHE A 16 -20.43 -13.44 -2.42
CA PHE A 16 -19.69 -12.63 -3.38
C PHE A 16 -20.51 -12.47 -4.67
N ASP A 17 -20.90 -11.24 -4.95
CA ASP A 17 -21.48 -10.87 -6.23
C ASP A 17 -20.37 -10.85 -7.31
N ALA A 18 -20.73 -10.94 -8.59
CA ALA A 18 -19.77 -10.94 -9.70
C ALA A 18 -18.82 -9.72 -9.69
N GLU A 19 -19.26 -8.58 -9.17
CA GLU A 19 -18.42 -7.40 -8.96
C GLU A 19 -17.39 -7.58 -7.83
N ASP A 20 -17.74 -8.26 -6.73
CA ASP A 20 -16.79 -8.54 -5.66
C ASP A 20 -15.71 -9.52 -6.15
N ILE A 21 -16.08 -10.54 -6.94
CA ILE A 21 -15.14 -11.48 -7.56
C ILE A 21 -14.15 -10.73 -8.47
N LYS A 22 -14.68 -9.89 -9.37
CA LYS A 22 -13.85 -9.07 -10.28
C LYS A 22 -12.91 -8.13 -9.52
N LYS A 23 -13.35 -7.58 -8.39
CA LYS A 23 -12.49 -6.77 -7.51
C LYS A 23 -11.36 -7.61 -6.91
N VAL A 24 -11.66 -8.79 -6.38
CA VAL A 24 -10.64 -9.70 -5.82
C VAL A 24 -9.62 -10.10 -6.88
N GLU A 25 -10.04 -10.44 -8.09
CA GLU A 25 -9.13 -10.73 -9.21
C GLU A 25 -8.24 -9.54 -9.57
N ASN A 26 -8.81 -8.33 -9.61
CA ASN A 26 -8.04 -7.11 -9.87
C ASN A 26 -7.04 -6.83 -8.75
N TYR A 27 -7.42 -7.04 -7.48
CA TYR A 27 -6.51 -6.93 -6.34
C TYR A 27 -5.38 -7.96 -6.43
N ALA A 28 -5.68 -9.22 -6.77
CA ALA A 28 -4.68 -10.26 -6.95
C ALA A 28 -3.71 -9.93 -8.09
N LYS A 29 -4.21 -9.42 -9.22
CA LYS A 29 -3.38 -8.94 -10.33
C LYS A 29 -2.48 -7.77 -9.92
N ALA A 30 -3.00 -6.80 -9.17
CA ALA A 30 -2.22 -5.67 -8.69
C ALA A 30 -1.10 -6.14 -7.74
N ILE A 31 -1.42 -7.04 -6.81
CA ILE A 31 -0.42 -7.65 -5.91
C ILE A 31 0.66 -8.39 -6.72
N ASN A 32 0.26 -9.18 -7.73
CA ASN A 32 1.21 -9.88 -8.57
C ASN A 32 2.12 -8.93 -9.37
N MET A 33 1.57 -7.82 -9.89
CA MET A 33 2.38 -6.79 -10.57
C MET A 33 3.35 -6.09 -9.61
N LEU A 34 2.91 -5.77 -8.39
CA LEU A 34 3.78 -5.23 -7.34
C LEU A 34 4.90 -6.21 -7.00
N TYR A 35 4.60 -7.50 -6.88
CA TYR A 35 5.61 -8.53 -6.63
C TYR A 35 6.66 -8.66 -7.74
N CYS A 36 6.27 -8.48 -9.01
CA CYS A 36 7.24 -8.45 -10.11
C CYS A 36 8.10 -7.18 -10.13
N ALA A 37 7.58 -6.05 -9.63
CA ALA A 37 8.27 -4.77 -9.66
C ALA A 37 9.27 -4.58 -8.51
N VAL A 38 9.08 -5.31 -7.40
CA VAL A 38 9.91 -5.14 -6.20
C VAL A 38 11.09 -6.11 -6.16
N ASN A 39 12.21 -5.64 -5.60
CA ASN A 39 13.35 -6.49 -5.32
C ASN A 39 13.02 -7.50 -4.21
N PRO A 40 13.71 -8.66 -4.14
CA PRO A 40 13.46 -9.67 -3.10
C PRO A 40 13.62 -9.14 -1.66
N ASP A 41 14.43 -8.10 -1.44
CA ASP A 41 14.56 -7.45 -0.13
C ASP A 41 13.30 -6.64 0.24
N ASP A 42 12.73 -5.92 -0.73
CA ASP A 42 11.49 -5.16 -0.55
C ASP A 42 10.27 -6.09 -0.52
N TYR A 43 10.29 -7.19 -1.26
CA TYR A 43 9.33 -8.28 -1.15
C TYR A 43 9.19 -8.72 0.31
N ARG A 44 10.31 -8.97 1.00
CA ARG A 44 10.29 -9.39 2.41
C ARG A 44 9.65 -8.34 3.31
N LYS A 45 9.81 -7.04 3.01
CA LYS A 45 9.21 -5.94 3.78
C LYS A 45 7.69 -5.82 3.56
N ILE A 46 7.20 -6.09 2.35
CA ILE A 46 5.77 -6.00 2.00
C ILE A 46 5.02 -7.33 2.15
N SER A 47 5.72 -8.47 2.25
CA SER A 47 5.11 -9.81 2.36
C SER A 47 4.22 -9.99 3.59
N CYS A 48 4.45 -9.21 4.65
CA CYS A 48 3.61 -9.22 5.85
C CYS A 48 2.30 -8.42 5.70
N CYS A 49 2.12 -7.68 4.60
CA CYS A 49 0.94 -6.85 4.39
C CYS A 49 -0.23 -7.71 3.86
N SER A 50 -1.42 -7.51 4.43
CA SER A 50 -2.62 -8.29 4.06
C SER A 50 -3.39 -7.65 2.90
N THR A 51 -3.18 -6.37 2.65
CA THR A 51 -3.89 -5.62 1.61
C THR A 51 -2.93 -4.95 0.62
N ALA A 52 -3.36 -4.84 -0.65
CA ALA A 52 -2.59 -4.13 -1.69
C ALA A 52 -2.31 -2.67 -1.30
N LYS A 53 -3.22 -2.04 -0.55
CA LYS A 53 -3.05 -0.68 -0.05
C LYS A 53 -1.89 -0.59 0.94
N GLU A 54 -1.81 -1.51 1.90
CA GLU A 54 -0.68 -1.55 2.84
C GLU A 54 0.65 -1.84 2.14
N MET A 55 0.64 -2.72 1.13
CA MET A 55 1.85 -2.97 0.33
C MET A 55 2.30 -1.70 -0.39
N TRP A 56 1.38 -0.95 -1.01
CA TRP A 56 1.68 0.30 -1.69
C TRP A 56 2.18 1.40 -0.75
N ASP A 57 1.47 1.64 0.35
CA ASP A 57 1.83 2.63 1.38
C ASP A 57 3.25 2.39 1.92
N LYS A 58 3.58 1.12 2.16
CA LYS A 58 4.90 0.73 2.65
C LYS A 58 6.00 0.90 1.60
N LEU A 59 5.70 0.66 0.31
CA LEU A 59 6.63 0.94 -0.78
C LEU A 59 6.86 2.44 -0.92
N GLU A 60 5.80 3.24 -0.87
CA GLU A 60 5.86 4.70 -0.92
C GLU A 60 6.79 5.23 0.20
N VAL A 61 6.58 4.80 1.44
CA VAL A 61 7.44 5.18 2.58
C VAL A 61 8.89 4.70 2.41
N THR A 62 9.12 3.53 1.82
CA THR A 62 10.47 2.97 1.64
C THR A 62 11.26 3.72 0.57
N TYR A 63 10.60 4.11 -0.54
CA TYR A 63 11.25 4.71 -1.69
C TYR A 63 11.28 6.25 -1.65
N GLU A 64 10.21 6.88 -1.19
CA GLU A 64 10.12 8.35 -1.08
C GLU A 64 10.55 8.86 0.31
N GLY A 65 10.59 7.98 1.30
CA GLY A 65 10.80 8.34 2.69
C GLY A 65 9.50 8.83 3.35
N THR A 66 9.49 8.91 4.67
CA THR A 66 8.38 9.52 5.41
C THR A 66 8.33 11.03 5.19
N ASP A 67 7.14 11.64 5.27
CA ASP A 67 6.96 13.10 5.23
C ASP A 67 7.97 13.85 6.10
N GLN A 68 8.24 13.39 7.32
CA GLN A 68 9.21 14.00 8.23
C GLN A 68 10.64 14.03 7.67
N VAL A 69 11.07 12.99 6.97
CA VAL A 69 12.41 12.92 6.34
C VAL A 69 12.45 13.82 5.11
N ARG A 70 11.35 13.89 4.35
CA ARG A 70 11.21 14.79 3.21
C ARG A 70 11.24 16.25 3.65
N GLU A 71 10.47 16.59 4.68
CA GLU A 71 10.44 17.92 5.30
C GLU A 71 11.79 18.29 5.90
N ALA A 72 12.45 17.38 6.64
CA ALA A 72 13.79 17.64 7.17
C ALA A 72 14.84 17.87 6.07
N LYS A 73 14.73 17.19 4.92
CA LYS A 73 15.62 17.41 3.78
C LYS A 73 15.34 18.73 3.08
N VAL A 74 14.08 19.13 2.97
CA VAL A 74 13.68 20.46 2.44
C VAL A 74 14.14 21.56 3.37
N ASP A 75 13.96 21.40 4.68
CA ASP A 75 14.43 22.31 5.72
C ASP A 75 15.96 22.47 5.66
N PHE A 76 16.70 21.36 5.61
CA PHE A 76 18.15 21.38 5.47
C PHE A 76 18.60 22.14 4.20
N LEU A 77 17.94 21.95 3.07
CA LEU A 77 18.30 22.61 1.81
C LEU A 77 17.86 24.08 1.73
N CYS A 78 16.78 24.45 2.43
CA CYS A 78 16.22 25.79 2.39
C CYS A 78 16.79 26.70 3.49
N ASN A 79 17.17 26.13 4.63
CA ASN A 79 17.62 26.86 5.82
C ASN A 79 19.13 26.82 6.08
N THR A 80 19.95 26.20 5.21
CA THR A 80 21.40 26.48 5.24
C THR A 80 21.65 27.88 4.69
N PRO A 81 22.20 28.83 5.49
CA PRO A 81 22.69 30.07 4.93
C PRO A 81 23.90 29.72 4.06
N THR A 82 23.82 30.03 2.77
CA THR A 82 25.01 30.14 1.91
C THR A 82 25.97 31.12 2.58
N ALA A 83 27.04 30.59 3.16
CA ALA A 83 28.19 31.36 3.64
C ALA A 83 29.12 31.70 2.46
#